data_AF-A0A954PJC0-F1
#
_entry.id   AF-A0A954PJC0-F1
#
_cell.length_a   1.000
_cell.length_b   1.000
_cell.length_c   1.000
_cell.angle_alpha   90.00
_cell.angle_beta   90.00
_cell.angle_gamma   90.00
#
_symmetry.space_group_name_H-M   'P 1'
#
loop_
_entity.id
_entity.type
_entity.pdbx_description
1 polymer ?
#
loop_
_entity_poly.entity_id
_entity_poly.type
_entity_poly.pdbx_seq_one_letter_code
_entity_poly.pdbx_strand_id
1 'polypeptide(L)'
;MWPLTLPWWVALLAVLYGVGGVYGQSSPGLVSENPTSSDWHFRYDLFQMLLEERGLEVLSDVQQAFSNPVASVIVISGTPPQQFSDPEWAAVVRFVRQGGALLLASDGTFSAPGLGHFLAGPVTTAQGDQQYQGFADCLQLPMTSEGGSLFAGVSQVVTNRAGCFIPDSAAWLNWETMVSLPPDCQPVNCRQQPLLALGRSPVSSVGRVLVAADASLFSNGMLWHGDNAIAAIRASELLLDPAKEQVVFIADGQVRASYREQVENAAASSPTTPSPKRRPPEPELDKALRLANAITQEIAASNIFNEALRQQPRTPPPARYFRALLVMIATLSLLAMAWMLLTNGTQRGQFLAPRQMCLAYEMRGSMGSDPGDYRQSAAHLAREFCFEVTGSRQSADWQQYTARRPDTFSRLSAVEQQILRKTIDVACRGCQTRLSREEFLRWGESLRALRRVCCT
;
A
#
# COMPACT_ATOMS: atom_id res chain seq x y z
N MET A 1 -11.27 -9.90 -17.86
CA MET A 1 -10.71 -10.38 -16.60
C MET A 1 -9.71 -9.34 -16.12
N TRP A 2 -10.04 -8.59 -15.08
CA TRP A 2 -9.13 -7.66 -14.42
C TRP A 2 -8.63 -8.37 -13.16
N PRO A 3 -7.32 -8.44 -12.89
CA PRO A 3 -6.85 -9.04 -11.65
C PRO A 3 -7.27 -8.12 -10.50
N LEU A 4 -7.89 -8.72 -9.47
CA LEU A 4 -8.08 -8.12 -8.15
C LEU A 4 -6.70 -8.03 -7.48
N THR A 5 -5.89 -7.05 -7.90
CA THR A 5 -4.74 -6.61 -7.13
C THR A 5 -5.26 -5.86 -5.92
N LEU A 6 -4.89 -6.30 -4.72
CA LEU A 6 -5.07 -5.48 -3.52
C LEU A 6 -4.54 -4.07 -3.83
N PRO A 7 -5.26 -2.99 -3.45
CA PRO A 7 -4.77 -1.65 -3.70
C PRO A 7 -3.44 -1.45 -2.97
N TRP A 8 -2.37 -1.20 -3.71
CA TRP A 8 -0.99 -1.06 -3.22
C TRP A 8 -0.82 0.00 -2.12
N TRP A 9 -1.73 0.98 -2.03
CA TRP A 9 -1.77 1.94 -0.93
C TRP A 9 -2.05 1.30 0.44
N VAL A 10 -2.65 0.10 0.49
CA VAL A 10 -2.86 -0.66 1.74
C VAL A 10 -1.53 -1.25 2.26
N ALA A 11 -0.63 -1.68 1.37
CA ALA A 11 0.70 -2.17 1.75
C ALA A 11 1.59 -1.01 2.20
N LEU A 12 1.52 0.14 1.52
CA LEU A 12 2.18 1.36 1.95
C LEU A 12 1.65 1.83 3.31
N LEU A 13 0.33 1.83 3.53
CA LEU A 13 -0.27 2.15 4.83
C LEU A 13 0.12 1.16 5.93
N ALA A 14 0.24 -0.14 5.64
CA ALA A 14 0.67 -1.13 6.63
C ALA A 14 2.13 -0.92 7.05
N VAL A 15 2.99 -0.50 6.13
CA VAL A 15 4.38 -0.09 6.41
C VAL A 15 4.40 1.25 7.16
N LEU A 16 3.55 2.22 6.75
CA LEU A 16 3.38 3.54 7.38
C LEU A 16 2.87 3.48 8.83
N TYR A 17 1.99 2.53 9.16
CA TYR A 17 1.46 2.34 10.51
C TYR A 17 2.27 1.35 11.37
N GLY A 18 3.04 0.46 10.76
CA GLY A 18 3.84 -0.56 11.47
C GLY A 18 5.16 -0.05 12.06
N VAL A 19 5.73 1.03 11.51
CA VAL A 19 7.04 1.60 11.91
C VAL A 19 6.89 2.90 12.70
N GLY A 20 5.65 3.34 12.95
CA GLY A 20 5.29 4.58 13.64
C GLY A 20 5.62 4.57 15.13
N GLY A 21 6.89 4.69 15.45
CA GLY A 21 7.36 4.98 16.79
C GLY A 21 8.81 4.56 16.94
N VAL A 22 9.75 5.31 16.39
CA VAL A 22 11.19 5.19 16.67
C VAL A 22 11.82 6.56 16.50
N TYR A 23 12.15 7.29 17.57
CA TYR A 23 13.22 8.31 17.56
C TYR A 23 13.74 8.60 18.98
N GLY A 24 15.02 8.26 19.20
CA GLY A 24 15.80 8.58 20.39
C GLY A 24 16.96 9.52 20.05
N GLN A 25 17.27 10.43 20.97
CA GLN A 25 18.37 11.40 20.92
C GLN A 25 19.75 10.73 20.90
N SER A 26 20.66 11.27 20.09
CA SER A 26 22.08 10.94 20.10
C SER A 26 22.80 11.54 21.32
N SER A 27 23.52 10.69 22.08
CA SER A 27 24.59 11.12 22.99
C SER A 27 25.96 10.88 22.33
N PRO A 28 26.97 11.73 22.56
CA PRO A 28 28.27 11.59 21.94
C PRO A 28 29.15 10.63 22.75
N GLY A 29 29.73 9.62 22.12
CA GLY A 29 30.74 8.78 22.76
C GLY A 29 31.18 7.57 21.96
N LEU A 30 32.41 7.66 21.44
CA LEU A 30 33.29 6.59 20.94
C LEU A 30 32.93 5.94 19.59
N VAL A 31 33.73 6.34 18.61
CA VAL A 31 33.86 5.81 17.25
C VAL A 31 34.22 4.32 17.29
N SER A 32 33.36 3.49 16.70
CA SER A 32 33.70 2.16 16.20
C SER A 32 33.09 2.01 14.81
N GLU A 33 33.96 1.93 13.81
CA GLU A 33 33.64 1.83 12.38
C GLU A 33 32.87 0.54 12.07
N ASN A 34 31.57 0.67 11.85
CA ASN A 34 30.78 -0.14 10.92
C ASN A 34 29.65 0.77 10.39
N PRO A 35 29.89 1.52 9.29
CA PRO A 35 29.01 2.61 8.85
C PRO A 35 27.71 2.17 8.15
N THR A 36 27.24 0.93 8.33
CA THR A 36 26.18 0.38 7.45
C THR A 36 24.77 0.37 8.04
N SER A 37 24.51 0.92 9.24
CA SER A 37 23.12 1.00 9.76
C SER A 37 22.69 2.33 10.38
N SER A 38 23.59 3.26 10.74
CA SER A 38 23.18 4.47 11.49
C SER A 38 22.54 5.56 10.64
N ASP A 39 22.87 5.64 9.34
CA ASP A 39 22.57 6.83 8.53
C ASP A 39 21.41 6.62 7.54
N TRP A 40 20.69 5.50 7.65
CA TRP A 40 19.60 5.18 6.71
C TRP A 40 18.52 6.27 6.65
N HIS A 41 18.29 6.94 7.78
CA HIS A 41 17.32 8.03 7.92
C HIS A 41 17.65 9.24 7.04
N PHE A 42 18.92 9.47 6.72
CA PHE A 42 19.37 10.61 5.89
C PHE A 42 19.43 10.28 4.40
N ARG A 43 19.26 9.00 4.02
CA ARG A 43 19.25 8.57 2.62
C ARG A 43 17.91 8.88 1.95
N TYR A 44 17.85 8.82 0.63
CA TYR A 44 16.68 9.14 -0.20
C TYR A 44 16.07 7.90 -0.89
N ASP A 45 16.41 6.71 -0.42
CA ASP A 45 16.11 5.45 -1.12
C ASP A 45 14.60 5.20 -1.26
N LEU A 46 13.78 5.58 -0.27
CA LEU A 46 12.34 5.40 -0.33
C LEU A 46 11.69 6.28 -1.39
N PHE A 47 12.18 7.51 -1.55
CA PHE A 47 11.69 8.41 -2.58
C PHE A 47 12.17 7.98 -3.98
N GLN A 48 13.40 7.47 -4.10
CA GLN A 48 13.89 6.86 -5.33
C GLN A 48 13.05 5.63 -5.71
N MET A 49 12.81 4.72 -4.76
CA MET A 49 11.95 3.55 -4.94
C MET A 49 10.54 3.94 -5.41
N LEU A 50 9.96 5.00 -4.84
CA LEU A 50 8.66 5.51 -5.27
C LEU A 50 8.64 5.90 -6.76
N LEU A 51 9.71 6.51 -7.28
CA LEU A 51 9.83 6.87 -8.69
C LEU A 51 10.00 5.64 -9.59
N GLU A 52 10.81 4.66 -9.17
CA GLU A 52 11.01 3.40 -9.90
C GLU A 52 9.74 2.54 -9.94
N GLU A 53 8.97 2.49 -8.85
CA GLU A 53 7.67 1.79 -8.79
C GLU A 53 6.60 2.44 -9.68
N ARG A 54 6.77 3.71 -10.04
CA ARG A 54 5.94 4.40 -11.03
C ARG A 54 6.37 4.11 -12.47
N GLY A 55 7.35 3.25 -12.67
CA GLY A 55 7.80 2.76 -13.97
C GLY A 55 8.97 3.53 -14.56
N LEU A 56 9.62 4.43 -13.81
CA LEU A 56 10.81 5.13 -14.31
C LEU A 56 12.04 4.23 -14.25
N GLU A 57 12.77 4.15 -15.37
CA GLU A 57 14.07 3.49 -15.46
C GLU A 57 15.18 4.43 -14.98
N VAL A 58 16.05 3.95 -14.08
CA VAL A 58 17.15 4.76 -13.56
C VAL A 58 18.31 4.79 -14.54
N LEU A 59 18.69 5.99 -14.96
CA LEU A 59 19.85 6.23 -15.81
C LEU A 59 21.09 6.50 -14.94
N SER A 60 22.23 5.94 -15.35
CA SER A 60 23.53 6.11 -14.68
C SER A 60 24.27 7.39 -15.08
N ASP A 61 23.77 8.12 -16.07
CA ASP A 61 24.40 9.33 -16.62
C ASP A 61 23.37 10.43 -16.92
N VAL A 62 23.66 11.65 -16.45
CA VAL A 62 22.86 12.86 -16.67
C VAL A 62 22.78 13.20 -18.17
N GLN A 63 23.83 12.92 -18.95
CA GLN A 63 23.85 13.23 -20.39
C GLN A 63 22.76 12.48 -21.16
N GLN A 64 22.40 11.28 -20.72
CA GLN A 64 21.32 10.51 -21.33
C GLN A 64 19.97 11.21 -21.12
N ALA A 65 19.70 11.72 -19.93
CA ALA A 65 18.50 12.52 -19.67
C ALA A 65 18.46 13.81 -20.50
N PHE A 66 19.60 14.47 -20.70
CA PHE A 66 19.70 15.65 -21.57
C PHE A 66 19.43 15.35 -23.05
N SER A 67 19.71 14.12 -23.51
CA SER A 67 19.45 13.71 -24.89
C SER A 67 17.96 13.49 -25.20
N ASN A 68 17.16 13.13 -24.19
CA ASN A 68 15.71 12.95 -24.31
C ASN A 68 14.92 13.63 -23.18
N PRO A 69 14.83 14.98 -23.18
CA PRO A 69 14.22 15.71 -22.06
C PRO A 69 12.74 15.39 -21.84
N VAL A 70 11.98 15.19 -22.93
CA VAL A 70 10.54 14.92 -22.84
C VAL A 70 10.26 13.62 -22.09
N ALA A 71 11.09 12.60 -22.23
CA ALA A 71 10.93 11.32 -21.53
C ALA A 71 11.63 11.23 -20.17
N SER A 72 12.39 12.26 -19.79
CA SER A 72 13.31 12.18 -18.65
C SER A 72 12.91 13.07 -17.49
N VAL A 73 13.24 12.60 -16.29
CA VAL A 73 13.17 13.30 -15.00
C VAL A 73 14.58 13.40 -14.42
N ILE A 74 14.96 14.55 -13.89
CA ILE A 74 16.20 14.70 -13.11
C ILE A 74 15.80 15.04 -11.67
N VAL A 75 16.33 14.30 -10.71
CA VAL A 75 16.17 14.56 -9.27
C VAL A 75 17.54 14.88 -8.69
N ILE A 76 17.67 16.03 -8.05
CA ILE A 76 18.87 16.46 -7.32
C ILE A 76 18.45 16.71 -5.88
N SER A 77 18.92 15.87 -4.96
CA SER A 77 18.62 15.96 -3.52
C SER A 77 19.89 16.07 -2.69
N GLY A 78 19.85 16.90 -1.65
CA GLY A 78 20.98 17.14 -0.75
C GLY A 78 21.96 18.15 -1.34
N THR A 79 23.26 17.90 -1.17
CA THR A 79 24.28 18.82 -1.73
C THR A 79 24.34 18.65 -3.26
N PRO A 80 24.17 19.72 -4.07
CA PRO A 80 24.33 19.60 -5.51
C PRO A 80 25.78 19.23 -5.87
N PRO A 81 26.03 18.58 -7.03
CA PRO A 81 27.39 18.24 -7.44
C PRO A 81 28.27 19.49 -7.49
N GLN A 82 29.42 19.46 -6.81
CA GLN A 82 30.37 20.58 -6.81
C GLN A 82 30.87 20.96 -8.21
N GLN A 83 30.74 20.03 -9.17
CA GLN A 83 31.15 20.18 -10.56
C GLN A 83 30.15 21.01 -11.38
N PHE A 84 28.92 21.24 -10.89
CA PHE A 84 27.88 22.03 -11.57
C PHE A 84 28.31 23.50 -11.72
N SER A 85 29.07 23.73 -12.77
CA SER A 85 29.48 25.03 -13.28
C SER A 85 28.34 25.69 -14.07
N ASP A 86 28.46 26.98 -14.39
CA ASP A 86 27.45 27.72 -15.16
C ASP A 86 27.00 27.02 -16.47
N PRO A 87 27.90 26.38 -17.25
CA PRO A 87 27.50 25.60 -18.43
C PRO A 87 26.59 24.41 -18.13
N GLU A 88 26.79 23.73 -16.99
CA GLU A 88 25.99 22.57 -16.59
C GLU A 88 24.59 23.01 -16.14
N TRP A 89 24.49 24.11 -15.38
CA TRP A 89 23.20 24.73 -15.08
C TRP A 89 22.47 25.23 -16.33
N ALA A 90 23.20 25.80 -17.30
CA ALA A 90 22.62 26.18 -18.59
C ALA A 90 22.07 24.95 -19.36
N ALA A 91 22.71 23.78 -19.25
CA ALA A 91 22.21 22.53 -19.80
C ALA A 91 20.93 22.06 -19.07
N VAL A 92 20.88 22.15 -17.74
CA VAL A 92 19.68 21.86 -16.94
C VAL A 92 18.51 22.78 -17.32
N VAL A 93 18.74 24.08 -17.46
CA VAL A 93 17.72 25.03 -17.92
C VAL A 93 17.22 24.67 -19.32
N ARG A 94 18.12 24.31 -20.24
CA ARG A 94 17.75 23.87 -21.59
C ARG A 94 16.91 22.58 -21.55
N PHE A 95 17.30 21.62 -20.73
CA PHE A 95 16.56 20.38 -20.50
C PHE A 95 15.12 20.65 -20.07
N VAL A 96 14.91 21.50 -19.06
CA VAL A 96 13.56 21.88 -18.61
C VAL A 96 12.78 22.57 -19.73
N ARG A 97 13.40 23.53 -20.45
CA ARG A 97 12.76 24.23 -21.57
C ARG A 97 12.33 23.30 -22.71
N GLN A 98 13.03 22.17 -22.88
CA GLN A 98 12.72 21.15 -23.87
C GLN A 98 11.69 20.11 -23.39
N GLY A 99 11.07 20.31 -22.23
CA GLY A 99 10.04 19.42 -21.68
C GLY A 99 10.54 18.49 -20.58
N GLY A 100 11.78 18.65 -20.11
CA GLY A 100 12.31 17.97 -18.93
C GLY A 100 11.55 18.29 -17.65
N ALA A 101 11.49 17.32 -16.74
CA ALA A 101 11.02 17.55 -15.36
C ALA A 101 12.21 17.52 -14.40
N LEU A 102 12.31 18.52 -13.53
CA LEU A 102 13.39 18.66 -12.56
C LEU A 102 12.82 18.72 -11.15
N LEU A 103 13.38 17.95 -10.22
CA LEU A 103 13.27 18.18 -8.78
C LEU A 103 14.63 18.63 -8.26
N LEU A 104 14.67 19.77 -7.59
CA LEU A 104 15.86 20.29 -6.92
C LEU A 104 15.54 20.54 -5.45
N ALA A 105 16.05 19.66 -4.58
CA ALA A 105 15.82 19.68 -3.14
C ALA A 105 17.16 19.86 -2.41
N SER A 106 17.38 21.00 -1.75
CA SER A 106 18.64 21.29 -1.08
C SER A 106 18.43 22.23 0.11
N ASP A 107 19.19 21.97 1.16
CA ASP A 107 19.34 22.79 2.36
C ASP A 107 20.70 23.54 2.41
N GLY A 108 21.55 23.39 1.38
CA GLY A 108 22.82 24.10 1.22
C GLY A 108 22.73 25.44 0.49
N THR A 109 23.77 26.27 0.62
CA THR A 109 23.88 27.57 -0.08
C THR A 109 24.50 27.40 -1.45
N PHE A 110 23.79 27.74 -2.52
CA PHE A 110 24.31 27.79 -3.88
C PHE A 110 23.40 28.61 -4.80
N SER A 111 23.90 28.95 -5.99
CA SER A 111 23.11 29.56 -7.05
C SER A 111 22.93 28.55 -8.19
N ALA A 112 21.70 28.47 -8.70
CA ALA A 112 21.37 27.74 -9.91
C ALA A 112 20.95 28.77 -10.98
N PRO A 113 21.87 29.25 -11.83
CA PRO A 113 21.59 30.28 -12.82
C PRO A 113 20.35 29.97 -13.67
N GLY A 114 19.41 30.92 -13.73
CA GLY A 114 18.14 30.76 -14.43
C GLY A 114 17.03 30.07 -13.63
N LEU A 115 17.33 29.48 -12.47
CA LEU A 115 16.33 28.91 -11.55
C LEU A 115 16.16 29.78 -10.30
N GLY A 116 17.26 30.09 -9.60
CA GLY A 116 17.24 30.90 -8.39
C GLY A 116 18.43 30.66 -7.47
N HIS A 117 18.28 31.09 -6.22
CA HIS A 117 19.29 30.99 -5.17
C HIS A 117 18.76 30.18 -4.00
N PHE A 118 19.58 29.28 -3.49
CA PHE A 118 19.33 28.58 -2.24
C PHE A 118 20.21 29.19 -1.16
N LEU A 119 19.61 29.47 -0.01
CA LEU A 119 20.31 29.93 1.19
C LEU A 119 20.22 28.83 2.24
N ALA A 120 21.36 28.45 2.81
CA ALA A 120 21.40 27.41 3.82
C ALA A 120 20.64 27.79 5.10
N GLY A 121 20.06 26.78 5.72
CA GLY A 121 19.39 26.87 7.01
C GLY A 121 20.34 26.95 8.22
N PRO A 122 19.80 26.86 9.45
CA PRO A 122 18.39 26.65 9.74
C PRO A 122 17.58 27.95 9.69
N VAL A 123 16.44 27.91 9.01
CA VAL A 123 15.36 28.89 9.23
C VAL A 123 14.66 28.53 10.53
N THR A 124 14.46 29.53 11.40
CA THR A 124 13.85 29.35 12.72
C THR A 124 12.62 30.24 12.91
N THR A 125 11.70 29.81 13.77
CA THR A 125 10.53 30.61 14.18
C THR A 125 10.40 30.69 15.71
N ALA A 126 9.89 31.82 16.20
CA ALA A 126 9.53 31.97 17.62
C ALA A 126 8.09 31.53 17.92
N GLN A 127 7.27 31.32 16.88
CA GLN A 127 5.88 30.89 17.01
C GLN A 127 5.78 29.40 17.33
N GLY A 128 5.39 29.09 18.57
CA GLY A 128 5.33 27.70 19.05
C GLY A 128 4.36 26.79 18.31
N ASP A 129 3.33 27.33 17.67
CA ASP A 129 2.40 26.59 16.80
C ASP A 129 2.97 26.27 15.42
N GLN A 130 4.11 26.86 15.04
CA GLN A 130 4.85 26.54 13.82
C GLN A 130 6.08 25.66 14.11
N GLN A 131 6.39 25.42 15.39
CA GLN A 131 7.50 24.57 15.81
C GLN A 131 7.05 23.11 15.88
N TYR A 132 7.69 22.25 15.09
CA TYR A 132 7.48 20.82 15.18
C TYR A 132 8.16 20.28 16.45
N GLN A 133 7.37 19.67 17.34
CA GLN A 133 7.84 19.16 18.64
C GLN A 133 8.56 20.21 19.52
N GLY A 134 8.30 21.50 19.30
CA GLY A 134 8.92 22.60 20.05
C GLY A 134 10.35 22.95 19.63
N PHE A 135 10.86 22.37 18.54
CA PHE A 135 12.15 22.76 17.97
C PHE A 135 11.98 24.00 17.09
N ALA A 136 12.78 25.04 17.36
CA ALA A 136 12.68 26.30 16.63
C ALA A 136 13.12 26.20 15.17
N ASP A 137 13.97 25.23 14.84
CA ASP A 137 14.57 24.94 13.53
C ASP A 137 13.92 23.78 12.78
N CYS A 138 12.88 23.16 13.36
CA CYS A 138 12.02 22.18 12.67
C CYS A 138 10.64 22.81 12.52
N LEU A 139 10.31 23.28 11.33
CA LEU A 139 9.06 24.01 11.10
C LEU A 139 7.97 23.07 10.61
N GLN A 140 6.77 23.18 11.17
CA GLN A 140 5.54 22.64 10.59
C GLN A 140 4.83 23.77 9.83
N LEU A 141 4.76 23.64 8.51
CA LEU A 141 4.29 24.72 7.64
C LEU A 141 3.06 24.29 6.84
N PRO A 142 1.97 25.07 6.87
CA PRO A 142 0.78 24.74 6.11
C PRO A 142 1.02 24.95 4.61
N MET A 143 0.26 24.22 3.80
CA MET A 143 0.19 24.48 2.37
C MET A 143 -0.48 25.83 2.09
N THR A 144 0.00 26.54 1.07
CA THR A 144 -0.69 27.74 0.55
C THR A 144 -2.00 27.34 -0.15
N SER A 145 -2.91 28.29 -0.33
CA SER A 145 -4.16 28.06 -1.06
C SER A 145 -3.92 27.60 -2.51
N GLU A 146 -2.86 28.09 -3.14
CA GLU A 146 -2.44 27.70 -4.50
C GLU A 146 -1.94 26.24 -4.51
N GLY A 147 -1.02 25.91 -3.59
CA GLY A 147 -0.49 24.56 -3.45
C GLY A 147 -1.51 23.50 -3.07
N GLY A 148 -2.61 23.87 -2.40
CA GLY A 148 -3.65 22.93 -1.95
C GLY A 148 -4.32 22.12 -3.07
N SER A 149 -4.37 22.64 -4.30
CA SER A 149 -4.91 21.90 -5.45
C SER A 149 -3.96 20.83 -5.99
N LEU A 150 -2.66 21.14 -6.04
CA LEU A 150 -1.61 20.27 -6.58
C LEU A 150 -1.16 19.22 -5.55
N PHE A 151 -1.24 19.54 -4.27
CA PHE A 151 -0.88 18.69 -3.15
C PHE A 151 -2.12 18.28 -2.35
N ALA A 152 -3.17 17.86 -3.05
CA ALA A 152 -4.43 17.44 -2.42
C ALA A 152 -4.18 16.34 -1.36
N GLY A 153 -4.63 16.60 -0.14
CA GLY A 153 -4.44 15.72 1.02
C GLY A 153 -3.21 16.03 1.89
N VAL A 154 -2.41 17.04 1.52
CA VAL A 154 -1.32 17.57 2.35
C VAL A 154 -1.84 18.82 3.05
N SER A 155 -1.96 18.76 4.36
CA SER A 155 -2.35 19.91 5.18
C SER A 155 -1.12 20.74 5.58
N GLN A 156 -0.02 20.05 5.91
CA GLN A 156 1.23 20.65 6.34
C GLN A 156 2.43 19.76 6.02
N VAL A 157 3.58 20.39 5.80
CA VAL A 157 4.87 19.70 5.71
C VAL A 157 5.71 20.00 6.94
N VAL A 158 6.57 19.06 7.32
CA VAL A 158 7.51 19.21 8.44
C VAL A 158 8.93 19.24 7.91
N THR A 159 9.66 20.28 8.26
CA THR A 159 11.04 20.50 7.84
C THR A 159 12.03 20.10 8.93
N ASN A 160 13.28 19.91 8.54
CA ASN A 160 14.40 19.73 9.46
C ASN A 160 15.56 20.63 9.04
N ARG A 161 15.73 21.75 9.76
CA ARG A 161 16.79 22.75 9.51
C ARG A 161 16.78 23.30 8.08
N ALA A 162 15.59 23.49 7.53
CA ALA A 162 15.38 24.02 6.19
C ALA A 162 16.13 25.34 5.93
N GLY A 163 16.53 25.53 4.68
CA GLY A 163 16.97 26.81 4.15
C GLY A 163 15.81 27.63 3.57
N CYS A 164 16.12 28.49 2.61
CA CYS A 164 15.11 29.16 1.80
C CYS A 164 15.52 29.26 0.33
N PHE A 165 14.52 29.26 -0.56
CA PHE A 165 14.71 29.42 -1.99
C PHE A 165 14.27 30.82 -2.40
N ILE A 166 15.09 31.51 -3.19
CA ILE A 166 14.77 32.81 -3.79
C ILE A 166 14.72 32.58 -5.29
N PRO A 167 13.52 32.56 -5.89
CA PRO A 167 13.36 32.34 -7.32
C PRO A 167 14.11 33.41 -8.13
N ASP A 168 14.72 33.00 -9.25
CA ASP A 168 15.27 33.97 -10.18
C ASP A 168 14.13 34.81 -10.80
N SER A 169 14.39 36.10 -10.99
CA SER A 169 13.50 37.04 -11.65
C SER A 169 13.33 36.79 -13.15
N ALA A 170 14.08 35.83 -13.71
CA ALA A 170 14.03 35.49 -15.11
C ALA A 170 12.64 34.95 -15.52
N ALA A 171 11.94 35.70 -16.38
CA ALA A 171 10.54 35.50 -16.77
C ALA A 171 10.22 34.22 -17.61
N TRP A 172 11.11 33.22 -17.63
CA TRP A 172 10.89 32.00 -18.39
C TRP A 172 10.22 30.88 -17.57
N LEU A 173 10.12 31.03 -16.24
CA LEU A 173 9.31 30.19 -15.37
C LEU A 173 8.29 31.03 -14.63
N ASN A 174 7.04 30.55 -14.60
CA ASN A 174 6.03 31.04 -13.69
C ASN A 174 6.12 30.20 -12.42
N TRP A 175 6.53 30.84 -11.32
CA TRP A 175 6.67 30.19 -10.02
C TRP A 175 5.36 30.25 -9.24
N GLU A 176 4.86 29.07 -8.85
CA GLU A 176 3.74 28.90 -7.95
C GLU A 176 4.27 28.44 -6.58
N THR A 177 4.00 29.21 -5.52
CA THR A 177 4.53 28.91 -4.19
C THR A 177 3.55 28.00 -3.45
N MET A 178 4.00 26.80 -3.09
CA MET A 178 3.15 25.78 -2.47
C MET A 178 3.30 25.77 -0.95
N VAL A 179 4.50 26.07 -0.45
CA VAL A 179 4.78 26.27 0.97
C VAL A 179 5.67 27.50 1.11
N SER A 180 5.27 28.44 1.96
CA SER A 180 6.03 29.65 2.27
C SER A 180 6.57 29.61 3.69
N LEU A 181 7.74 30.19 3.89
CA LEU A 181 8.30 30.40 5.21
C LEU A 181 7.52 31.48 5.98
N PRO A 182 7.44 31.39 7.32
CA PRO A 182 6.70 32.36 8.13
C PRO A 182 7.20 33.81 7.96
N PRO A 183 6.33 34.82 8.11
CA PRO A 183 6.72 36.22 8.00
C PRO A 183 7.64 36.70 9.13
N ASP A 184 7.69 35.97 10.25
CA ASP A 184 8.48 36.27 11.43
C ASP A 184 9.68 35.34 11.62
N CYS A 185 10.00 34.52 10.62
CA CYS A 185 11.15 33.64 10.69
C CYS A 185 12.49 34.41 10.68
N GLN A 186 13.54 33.70 11.11
CA GLN A 186 14.93 34.11 11.01
C GLN A 186 15.69 33.09 10.15
N PRO A 187 16.61 33.51 9.28
CA PRO A 187 17.04 34.89 9.06
C PRO A 187 16.02 35.73 8.27
N VAL A 188 16.09 37.06 8.42
CA VAL A 188 15.11 38.02 7.87
C VAL A 188 14.93 37.90 6.35
N ASN A 189 15.99 37.60 5.62
CA ASN A 189 15.97 37.42 4.17
C ASN A 189 15.20 36.18 3.71
N CYS A 190 14.92 35.22 4.60
CA CYS A 190 14.12 34.04 4.30
C CYS A 190 12.61 34.24 4.60
N ARG A 191 12.20 35.38 5.14
CA ARG A 191 10.79 35.66 5.46
C ARG A 191 9.93 35.63 4.22
N GLN A 192 8.83 34.88 4.28
CA GLN A 192 7.87 34.69 3.18
C GLN A 192 8.46 34.13 1.89
N GLN A 193 9.73 33.70 1.89
CA GLN A 193 10.33 33.03 0.75
C GLN A 193 9.74 31.62 0.60
N PRO A 194 9.68 31.09 -0.63
CA PRO A 194 9.23 29.73 -0.84
C PRO A 194 10.16 28.72 -0.16
N LEU A 195 9.55 27.79 0.58
CA LEU A 195 10.19 26.52 0.94
C LEU A 195 9.98 25.52 -0.19
N LEU A 196 8.76 25.42 -0.71
CA LEU A 196 8.39 24.50 -1.78
C LEU A 196 7.70 25.30 -2.90
N ALA A 197 8.24 25.25 -4.11
CA ALA A 197 7.71 25.99 -5.26
C ALA A 197 7.73 25.16 -6.54
N LEU A 198 6.75 25.39 -7.41
CA LEU A 198 6.65 24.79 -8.73
C LEU A 198 6.85 25.86 -9.81
N GLY A 199 7.92 25.74 -10.57
CA GLY A 199 8.15 26.54 -11.78
C GLY A 199 7.59 25.82 -13.00
N ARG A 200 6.73 26.51 -13.77
CA ARG A 200 6.24 26.01 -15.07
C ARG A 200 6.65 26.95 -16.19
N SER A 201 7.10 26.38 -17.31
CA SER A 201 7.38 27.19 -18.50
C SER A 201 6.07 27.72 -19.08
N PRO A 202 5.95 29.03 -19.37
CA PRO A 202 4.76 29.59 -20.02
C PRO A 202 4.64 29.16 -21.48
N VAL A 203 5.75 28.75 -22.10
CA VAL A 203 5.81 28.37 -23.53
C VAL A 203 5.51 26.88 -23.73
N SER A 204 5.85 26.04 -22.75
CA SER A 204 5.66 24.59 -22.81
C SER A 204 5.01 24.10 -21.54
N SER A 205 3.79 23.54 -21.63
CA SER A 205 3.12 22.95 -20.47
C SER A 205 3.82 21.70 -19.91
N VAL A 206 4.79 21.15 -20.65
CA VAL A 206 5.48 19.89 -20.31
C VAL A 206 6.68 20.12 -19.37
N GLY A 207 7.45 21.20 -19.61
CA GLY A 207 8.65 21.52 -18.84
C GLY A 207 8.33 22.10 -17.47
N ARG A 208 8.87 21.51 -16.40
CA ARG A 208 8.56 21.89 -15.02
C ARG A 208 9.72 21.67 -14.06
N VAL A 209 9.76 22.50 -13.02
CA VAL A 209 10.75 22.47 -11.95
C VAL A 209 10.06 22.49 -10.60
N LEU A 210 10.24 21.44 -9.82
CA LEU A 210 9.86 21.41 -8.42
C LEU A 210 11.10 21.76 -7.58
N VAL A 211 11.01 22.79 -6.74
CA VAL A 211 12.08 23.22 -5.85
C VAL A 211 11.66 23.02 -4.41
N ALA A 212 12.54 22.43 -3.60
CA ALA A 212 12.41 22.35 -2.15
C ALA A 212 13.67 22.89 -1.47
N ALA A 213 13.56 23.92 -0.63
CA ALA A 213 14.67 24.46 0.17
C ALA A 213 14.97 23.64 1.44
N ASP A 214 14.61 22.36 1.41
CA ASP A 214 14.89 21.38 2.44
C ASP A 214 14.97 20.01 1.75
N ALA A 215 16.19 19.48 1.61
CA ALA A 215 16.40 18.16 1.05
C ALA A 215 15.77 17.06 1.91
N SER A 216 15.76 17.27 3.24
CA SER A 216 15.30 16.28 4.19
C SER A 216 13.83 15.92 3.97
N LEU A 217 13.00 16.78 3.37
CA LEU A 217 11.60 16.46 3.02
C LEU A 217 11.43 15.13 2.25
N PHE A 218 12.45 14.72 1.49
CA PHE A 218 12.46 13.47 0.73
C PHE A 218 13.35 12.39 1.34
N SER A 219 13.99 12.66 2.47
CA SER A 219 14.82 11.68 3.19
C SER A 219 13.97 10.64 3.89
N ASN A 220 14.49 9.42 3.97
CA ASN A 220 13.82 8.27 4.54
C ASN A 220 13.28 8.55 5.95
N GLY A 221 14.02 9.29 6.78
CA GLY A 221 13.63 9.59 8.15
C GLY A 221 12.52 10.62 8.27
N MET A 222 12.49 11.62 7.38
CA MET A 222 11.51 12.72 7.45
C MET A 222 10.19 12.42 6.76
N LEU A 223 10.13 11.41 5.89
CA LEU A 223 8.87 10.98 5.25
C LEU A 223 7.79 10.60 6.28
N TRP A 224 8.18 10.16 7.47
CA TRP A 224 7.27 9.74 8.54
C TRP A 224 6.69 10.88 9.38
N HIS A 225 7.07 12.14 9.10
CA HIS A 225 6.65 13.30 9.88
C HIS A 225 5.66 14.17 9.10
N GLY A 226 4.66 14.72 9.80
CA GLY A 226 3.60 15.52 9.18
C GLY A 226 2.90 14.76 8.05
N ASP A 227 2.65 15.46 6.94
CA ASP A 227 2.14 14.86 5.71
C ASP A 227 3.25 14.66 4.67
N ASN A 228 4.53 14.57 5.08
CA ASN A 228 5.68 14.53 4.17
C ASN A 228 5.63 13.34 3.20
N ALA A 229 5.22 12.15 3.64
CA ALA A 229 5.03 11.00 2.75
C ALA A 229 3.98 11.29 1.64
N ILE A 230 2.87 11.95 1.99
CA ILE A 230 1.84 12.33 1.02
C ILE A 230 2.39 13.41 0.08
N ALA A 231 3.13 14.38 0.62
CA ALA A 231 3.79 15.40 -0.18
C ALA A 231 4.81 14.81 -1.16
N ALA A 232 5.60 13.81 -0.76
CA ALA A 232 6.52 13.10 -1.62
C ALA A 232 5.78 12.34 -2.74
N ILE A 233 4.64 11.70 -2.44
CA ILE A 233 3.78 11.08 -3.46
C ILE A 233 3.29 12.12 -4.47
N ARG A 234 2.80 13.28 -4.01
CA ARG A 234 2.34 14.36 -4.89
C ARG A 234 3.47 14.97 -5.71
N ALA A 235 4.64 15.15 -5.12
CA ALA A 235 5.84 15.57 -5.82
C ALA A 235 6.18 14.59 -6.95
N SER A 236 6.15 13.27 -6.68
CA SER A 236 6.39 12.26 -7.72
C SER A 236 5.35 12.35 -8.86
N GLU A 237 4.08 12.55 -8.53
CA GLU A 237 2.99 12.71 -9.50
C GLU A 237 3.17 13.96 -10.35
N LEU A 238 3.64 15.06 -9.75
CA LEU A 238 3.92 16.30 -10.46
C LEU A 238 5.16 16.20 -11.35
N LEU A 239 6.12 15.31 -11.05
CA LEU A 239 7.29 15.08 -11.91
C LEU A 239 6.95 14.14 -13.06
N LEU A 240 6.00 13.23 -12.85
CA LEU A 240 5.54 12.23 -13.82
C LEU A 240 4.52 12.79 -14.80
N ASP A 241 4.72 12.47 -16.07
CA ASP A 241 3.75 12.64 -17.16
C ASP A 241 3.70 11.26 -17.85
N PRO A 242 2.59 10.83 -18.48
CA PRO A 242 2.58 9.63 -19.31
C PRO A 242 3.76 9.48 -20.28
N ALA A 243 4.38 10.59 -20.71
CA ALA A 243 5.57 10.56 -21.55
C ALA A 243 6.90 10.27 -20.80
N LYS A 244 6.93 10.29 -19.47
CA LYS A 244 8.14 10.10 -18.65
C LYS A 244 8.41 8.61 -18.45
N GLU A 245 9.61 8.20 -18.84
CA GLU A 245 10.06 6.81 -18.81
C GLU A 245 11.36 6.65 -18.03
N GLN A 246 12.13 7.73 -17.86
CA GLN A 246 13.51 7.67 -17.35
C GLN A 246 13.73 8.67 -16.21
N VAL A 247 14.61 8.31 -15.26
CA VAL A 247 15.02 9.17 -14.15
C VAL A 247 16.52 9.14 -13.93
N VAL A 248 17.14 10.30 -13.73
CA VAL A 248 18.48 10.40 -13.15
C VAL A 248 18.33 10.89 -11.72
N PHE A 249 18.82 10.10 -10.76
CA PHE A 249 18.76 10.45 -9.34
C PHE A 249 20.15 10.83 -8.86
N ILE A 250 20.33 12.09 -8.47
CA ILE A 250 21.56 12.63 -7.91
C ILE A 250 21.32 12.92 -6.43
N ALA A 251 22.04 12.23 -5.56
CA ALA A 251 22.02 12.48 -4.13
C ALA A 251 23.41 12.87 -3.65
N ASP A 252 23.51 13.98 -2.93
CA ASP A 252 24.77 14.46 -2.34
C ASP A 252 25.93 14.52 -3.33
N GLY A 253 25.63 15.05 -4.52
CA GLY A 253 26.57 15.24 -5.60
C GLY A 253 26.92 13.98 -6.40
N GLN A 254 26.32 12.84 -6.09
CA GLN A 254 26.60 11.56 -6.76
C GLN A 254 25.37 11.03 -7.49
N VAL A 255 25.56 10.57 -8.73
CA VAL A 255 24.53 9.82 -9.45
C VAL A 255 24.34 8.47 -8.78
N ARG A 256 23.10 8.13 -8.46
CA ARG A 256 22.70 6.92 -7.75
C ARG A 256 22.26 5.85 -8.74
N ALA A 257 22.72 4.62 -8.52
CA ALA A 257 22.22 3.45 -9.24
C ALA A 257 20.78 3.12 -8.82
N SER A 258 20.08 2.28 -9.58
CA SER A 258 18.72 1.82 -9.25
C SER A 258 18.66 1.25 -7.83
N TYR A 259 17.59 1.58 -7.11
CA TYR A 259 17.31 1.03 -5.80
C TYR A 259 17.13 -0.49 -5.87
N ARG A 260 16.46 -0.99 -6.92
CA ARG A 260 16.26 -2.43 -7.15
C ARG A 260 17.60 -3.17 -7.23
N GLU A 261 18.54 -2.65 -8.02
CA GLU A 261 19.88 -3.21 -8.14
C GLU A 261 20.65 -3.18 -6.80
N GLN A 262 20.52 -2.10 -6.01
CA GLN A 262 21.14 -2.00 -4.69
C GLN A 262 20.64 -3.09 -3.75
N VAL A 263 19.33 -3.36 -3.73
CA VAL A 263 18.71 -4.41 -2.90
C VAL A 263 19.15 -5.80 -3.35
N GLU A 264 19.18 -6.07 -4.65
CA GLU A 264 19.64 -7.34 -5.21
C GLU A 264 21.10 -7.62 -4.89
N ASN A 265 21.96 -6.61 -5.03
CA ASN A 265 23.39 -6.71 -4.71
C ASN A 265 23.64 -6.91 -3.21
N ALA A 266 22.84 -6.26 -2.34
CA ALA A 266 22.89 -6.48 -0.90
C ALA A 266 22.45 -7.90 -0.50
N ALA A 267 21.43 -8.44 -1.18
CA ALA A 267 20.98 -9.81 -0.97
C ALA A 267 22.04 -10.84 -1.43
N ALA A 268 22.75 -10.55 -2.53
CA ALA A 268 23.79 -11.44 -3.09
C ALA A 268 25.10 -11.44 -2.29
N SER A 269 25.44 -10.34 -1.60
CA SER A 269 26.69 -10.18 -0.84
C SER A 269 26.61 -10.65 0.62
N SER A 270 25.43 -11.04 1.10
CA SER A 270 25.26 -11.62 2.43
C SER A 270 25.95 -13.00 2.47
N PRO A 271 27.04 -13.20 3.24
CA PRO A 271 27.79 -14.45 3.26
C PRO A 271 26.84 -15.57 3.66
N THR A 272 26.71 -16.55 2.76
CA THR A 272 25.94 -17.75 3.01
C THR A 272 26.67 -18.56 4.07
N THR A 273 26.48 -18.22 5.35
CA THR A 273 26.83 -19.14 6.43
C THR A 273 26.07 -20.43 6.12
N PRO A 274 26.74 -21.58 5.98
CA PRO A 274 26.11 -22.81 5.51
C PRO A 274 25.07 -23.26 6.53
N SER A 275 23.84 -22.80 6.35
CA SER A 275 22.70 -23.29 7.09
C SER A 275 22.44 -24.73 6.64
N PRO A 276 22.34 -25.70 7.55
CA PRO A 276 22.25 -27.11 7.20
C PRO A 276 20.98 -27.37 6.40
N LYS A 277 21.16 -27.93 5.19
CA LYS A 277 20.15 -28.43 4.23
C LYS A 277 18.70 -28.32 4.71
N ARG A 278 17.99 -27.27 4.30
CA ARG A 278 16.52 -27.20 4.44
C ARG A 278 15.82 -27.50 3.11
N ARG A 279 15.13 -28.65 3.14
CA ARG A 279 13.79 -29.03 2.68
C ARG A 279 13.03 -28.15 1.65
N PRO A 280 12.07 -28.74 0.91
CA PRO A 280 11.39 -28.14 -0.24
C PRO A 280 10.66 -26.83 0.12
N PRO A 281 10.33 -25.97 -0.86
CA PRO A 281 9.87 -24.61 -0.63
C PRO A 281 8.65 -24.57 0.30
N GLU A 282 8.82 -23.91 1.45
CA GLU A 282 7.73 -23.57 2.37
C GLU A 282 6.80 -22.53 1.71
N PRO A 283 5.47 -22.62 1.94
CA PRO A 283 4.49 -21.66 1.40
C PRO A 283 4.73 -20.24 1.94
N GLU A 284 4.40 -19.23 1.12
CA GLU A 284 4.70 -17.80 1.33
C GLU A 284 4.22 -17.22 2.68
N LEU A 285 3.22 -17.83 3.30
CA LEU A 285 2.64 -17.40 4.57
C LEU A 285 3.61 -17.57 5.75
N ASP A 286 4.47 -18.59 5.72
CA ASP A 286 5.49 -18.79 6.76
C ASP A 286 6.64 -17.78 6.62
N LYS A 287 6.92 -17.30 5.41
CA LYS A 287 7.88 -16.19 5.21
C LYS A 287 7.32 -14.88 5.73
N ALA A 288 6.04 -14.60 5.46
CA ALA A 288 5.36 -13.42 6.01
C ALA A 288 5.30 -13.45 7.55
N LEU A 289 5.03 -14.62 8.15
CA LEU A 289 5.03 -14.80 9.61
C LEU A 289 6.43 -14.68 10.21
N ARG A 290 7.48 -15.17 9.55
CA ARG A 290 8.86 -15.00 10.01
C ARG A 290 9.32 -13.55 9.89
N LEU A 291 8.94 -12.85 8.82
CA LEU A 291 9.26 -11.43 8.64
C LEU A 291 8.51 -10.57 9.65
N ALA A 292 7.22 -10.85 9.90
CA ALA A 292 6.47 -10.21 10.96
C ALA A 292 7.13 -10.44 12.32
N ASN A 293 7.46 -11.70 12.69
CA ASN A 293 8.11 -12.00 13.96
C ASN A 293 9.52 -11.39 14.10
N ALA A 294 10.28 -11.28 13.02
CA ALA A 294 11.59 -10.61 13.03
C ALA A 294 11.43 -9.12 13.31
N ILE A 295 10.46 -8.46 12.65
CA ILE A 295 10.13 -7.06 12.89
C ILE A 295 9.64 -6.87 14.34
N THR A 296 8.78 -7.75 14.87
CA THR A 296 8.32 -7.65 16.26
C THR A 296 9.45 -7.84 17.26
N GLN A 297 10.39 -8.76 17.00
CA GLN A 297 11.55 -8.97 17.87
C GLN A 297 12.52 -7.79 17.83
N GLU A 298 12.72 -7.17 16.66
CA GLU A 298 13.58 -6.01 16.52
C GLU A 298 12.97 -4.77 17.19
N ILE A 299 11.65 -4.57 17.07
CA ILE A 299 10.91 -3.52 17.81
C ILE A 299 10.93 -3.77 19.33
N ALA A 300 10.84 -5.03 19.76
CA ALA A 300 10.90 -5.38 21.18
C ALA A 300 12.32 -5.21 21.77
N ALA A 301 13.36 -5.55 21.01
CA ALA A 301 14.76 -5.47 21.45
C ALA A 301 15.28 -4.03 21.51
N SER A 302 14.73 -3.14 20.71
CA SER A 302 15.24 -1.78 20.52
C SER A 302 14.85 -0.79 21.63
N ASN A 303 14.18 -1.22 22.71
CA ASN A 303 13.77 -0.36 23.84
C ASN A 303 12.91 0.86 23.44
N ILE A 304 12.45 0.87 22.20
CA ILE A 304 11.77 1.96 21.53
C ILE A 304 10.45 2.31 22.22
N PHE A 305 9.70 1.31 22.66
CA PHE A 305 8.48 1.51 23.43
C PHE A 305 8.75 2.20 24.78
N ASN A 306 9.84 1.84 25.45
CA ASN A 306 10.23 2.46 26.71
C ASN A 306 10.68 3.92 26.51
N GLU A 307 11.31 4.23 25.39
CA GLU A 307 11.77 5.58 25.05
C GLU A 307 10.62 6.49 24.60
N ALA A 308 9.67 5.96 23.81
CA ALA A 308 8.42 6.63 23.46
C ALA A 308 7.56 6.92 24.69
N LEU A 309 7.53 6.01 25.67
CA LEU A 309 6.86 6.23 26.96
C LEU A 309 7.59 7.26 27.85
N ARG A 310 8.92 7.39 27.73
CA ARG A 310 9.70 8.41 28.45
C ARG A 310 9.51 9.82 27.89
N GLN A 311 9.29 9.95 26.58
CA GLN A 311 9.05 11.24 25.93
C GLN A 311 7.62 11.76 26.09
N GLN A 312 6.70 10.98 26.65
CA GLN A 312 5.38 11.47 26.98
C GLN A 312 5.44 12.52 28.11
N PRO A 313 4.82 13.70 27.94
CA PRO A 313 4.80 14.73 28.97
C PRO A 313 4.16 14.16 30.24
N ARG A 314 4.83 14.32 31.39
CA ARG A 314 4.46 13.70 32.68
C ARG A 314 3.05 14.03 33.18
N THR A 315 2.38 15.02 32.60
CA THR A 315 0.99 15.37 32.90
C THR A 315 0.23 15.78 31.63
N PRO A 316 -0.29 14.83 30.84
CA PRO A 316 -1.25 15.16 29.80
C PRO A 316 -2.53 15.74 30.45
N PRO A 317 -3.18 16.72 29.84
CA PRO A 317 -4.44 17.25 30.35
C PRO A 317 -5.48 16.11 30.43
N PRO A 318 -6.28 16.04 31.51
CA PRO A 318 -7.20 14.92 31.79
C PRO A 318 -8.20 14.66 30.64
N ALA A 319 -8.54 15.69 29.87
CA ALA A 319 -9.39 15.58 28.69
C ALA A 319 -8.78 14.69 27.58
N ARG A 320 -7.45 14.65 27.41
CA ARG A 320 -6.79 13.79 26.42
C ARG A 320 -6.84 12.32 26.84
N TYR A 321 -6.67 12.02 28.12
CA TYR A 321 -6.84 10.66 28.65
C TYR A 321 -8.27 10.16 28.45
N PHE A 322 -9.26 11.00 28.74
CA PHE A 322 -10.65 10.62 28.55
C PHE A 322 -10.97 10.35 27.07
N ARG A 323 -10.48 11.19 26.15
CA ARG A 323 -10.64 10.95 24.70
C ARG A 323 -9.92 9.68 24.24
N ALA A 324 -8.69 9.45 24.66
CA ALA A 324 -7.93 8.25 24.32
C ALA A 324 -8.59 6.98 24.88
N LEU A 325 -9.10 7.04 26.12
CA LEU A 325 -9.87 5.97 26.75
C LEU A 325 -11.16 5.68 25.97
N LEU A 326 -11.90 6.70 25.56
CA LEU A 326 -13.11 6.53 24.73
C LEU A 326 -12.78 5.91 23.36
N VAL A 327 -11.68 6.31 22.73
CA VAL A 327 -11.22 5.71 21.46
C VAL A 327 -10.80 4.25 21.67
N MET A 328 -10.11 3.92 22.77
CA MET A 328 -9.77 2.54 23.14
C MET A 328 -11.02 1.68 23.38
N ILE A 329 -12.02 2.21 24.10
CA ILE A 329 -13.29 1.50 24.32
C ILE A 329 -14.05 1.33 23.00
N ALA A 330 -14.10 2.37 22.16
CA ALA A 330 -14.76 2.32 20.86
C ALA A 330 -14.10 1.29 19.94
N THR A 331 -12.77 1.27 19.85
CA THR A 331 -12.02 0.30 19.04
C THR A 331 -12.19 -1.14 19.56
N LEU A 332 -12.11 -1.36 20.88
CA LEU A 332 -12.40 -2.67 21.48
C LEU A 332 -13.83 -3.11 21.24
N SER A 333 -14.80 -2.19 21.31
CA SER A 333 -16.21 -2.50 21.01
C SER A 333 -16.43 -2.84 19.53
N LEU A 334 -15.75 -2.15 18.61
CA LEU A 334 -15.77 -2.47 17.18
C LEU A 334 -15.12 -3.82 16.88
N LEU A 335 -13.98 -4.12 17.51
CA LEU A 335 -13.32 -5.42 17.40
C LEU A 335 -14.19 -6.55 17.96
N ALA A 336 -14.82 -6.34 19.12
CA ALA A 336 -15.75 -7.30 19.71
C ALA A 336 -17.00 -7.48 18.84
N MET A 337 -17.52 -6.41 18.22
CA MET A 337 -18.65 -6.46 17.29
C MET A 337 -18.27 -7.18 16.01
N ALA A 338 -17.11 -6.88 15.41
CA ALA A 338 -16.58 -7.58 14.25
C ALA A 338 -16.32 -9.06 14.55
N TRP A 339 -15.75 -9.36 15.72
CA TRP A 339 -15.58 -10.72 16.20
C TRP A 339 -16.91 -11.43 16.37
N MET A 340 -17.90 -10.81 17.02
CA MET A 340 -19.25 -11.36 17.12
C MET A 340 -19.91 -11.55 15.75
N LEU A 341 -19.70 -10.66 14.78
CA LEU A 341 -20.21 -10.84 13.41
C LEU A 341 -19.52 -12.02 12.71
N LEU A 342 -18.22 -12.21 12.93
CA LEU A 342 -17.46 -13.33 12.40
C LEU A 342 -17.83 -14.67 13.08
N THR A 343 -18.11 -14.67 14.38
CA THR A 343 -18.38 -15.90 15.16
C THR A 343 -19.86 -16.26 15.26
N ASN A 344 -20.77 -15.27 15.37
CA ASN A 344 -22.21 -15.51 15.54
C ASN A 344 -22.95 -15.70 14.20
N GLY A 345 -22.22 -15.65 13.10
CA GLY A 345 -22.67 -16.29 11.87
C GLY A 345 -22.49 -15.43 10.65
N THR A 346 -21.96 -16.09 9.63
CA THR A 346 -22.75 -16.40 8.45
C THR A 346 -24.19 -16.85 8.81
N GLN A 347 -25.01 -15.99 9.42
CA GLN A 347 -26.40 -15.95 9.03
C GLN A 347 -26.35 -15.48 7.58
N ARG A 348 -26.43 -16.45 6.66
CA ARG A 348 -26.55 -16.19 5.23
C ARG A 348 -27.73 -15.25 5.04
N GLY A 349 -27.45 -13.95 4.99
CA GLY A 349 -28.36 -12.99 4.40
C GLY A 349 -28.70 -13.54 3.03
N GLN A 350 -29.99 -13.76 2.79
CA GLN A 350 -30.54 -14.03 1.48
C GLN A 350 -30.39 -12.76 0.64
N PHE A 351 -29.16 -12.39 0.32
CA PHE A 351 -28.88 -11.47 -0.76
C PHE A 351 -28.91 -12.31 -2.03
N LEU A 352 -29.91 -12.02 -2.87
CA LEU A 352 -30.00 -12.50 -4.23
C LEU A 352 -28.69 -12.13 -4.95
N ALA A 353 -27.77 -13.10 -5.05
CA ALA A 353 -26.48 -12.88 -5.66
C ALA A 353 -26.63 -12.77 -7.19
N PRO A 354 -25.99 -11.77 -7.83
CA PRO A 354 -25.87 -11.71 -9.28
C PRO A 354 -25.11 -12.93 -9.79
N ARG A 355 -25.63 -13.56 -10.85
CA ARG A 355 -25.02 -14.73 -11.52
C ARG A 355 -23.59 -14.41 -11.96
N GLN A 356 -22.60 -14.95 -11.25
CA GLN A 356 -21.27 -15.15 -11.81
C GLN A 356 -21.23 -16.54 -12.45
N MET A 357 -20.95 -16.57 -13.76
CA MET A 357 -20.71 -17.80 -14.50
C MET A 357 -19.30 -18.31 -14.16
N CYS A 358 -19.20 -19.20 -13.17
CA CYS A 358 -17.99 -20.02 -13.01
C CYS A 358 -17.99 -21.12 -14.07
N LEU A 359 -16.86 -21.27 -14.78
CA LEU A 359 -16.61 -22.33 -15.74
C LEU A 359 -16.68 -23.69 -15.04
N ALA A 360 -17.41 -24.64 -15.66
CA ALA A 360 -17.69 -25.97 -15.14
C ALA A 360 -16.44 -26.83 -14.83
N TYR A 361 -15.25 -26.39 -15.25
CA TYR A 361 -13.98 -27.07 -14.96
C TYR A 361 -13.44 -26.78 -13.55
N GLU A 362 -13.71 -25.61 -12.95
CA GLU A 362 -13.24 -25.27 -11.60
C GLU A 362 -14.01 -26.03 -10.50
N MET A 363 -15.28 -26.41 -10.75
CA MET A 363 -16.05 -27.25 -9.80
C MET A 363 -15.56 -28.70 -9.74
N ARG A 364 -14.74 -29.17 -10.69
CA ARG A 364 -14.25 -30.56 -10.68
C ARG A 364 -12.96 -30.74 -9.86
N GLY A 365 -12.22 -29.66 -9.60
CA GLY A 365 -10.93 -29.70 -8.90
C GLY A 365 -11.01 -29.51 -7.38
N SER A 366 -12.07 -28.88 -6.87
CA SER A 366 -12.21 -28.58 -5.43
C SER A 366 -13.05 -29.59 -4.64
N MET A 367 -13.57 -30.64 -5.29
CA MET A 367 -14.10 -31.84 -4.61
C MET A 367 -12.91 -32.69 -4.13
N GLY A 368 -12.15 -32.13 -3.19
CA GLY A 368 -11.25 -32.89 -2.34
C GLY A 368 -12.06 -33.97 -1.65
N SER A 369 -11.93 -35.18 -2.20
CA SER A 369 -12.53 -36.42 -1.74
C SER A 369 -12.08 -36.69 -0.31
N ASP A 370 -12.94 -36.39 0.66
CA ASP A 370 -12.91 -37.12 1.92
C ASP A 370 -13.36 -38.55 1.57
N PRO A 371 -12.48 -39.57 1.61
CA PRO A 371 -12.70 -40.90 0.99
C PRO A 371 -13.83 -41.73 1.61
N GLY A 372 -14.67 -41.12 2.45
CA GLY A 372 -15.87 -41.71 3.04
C GLY A 372 -17.15 -40.90 2.87
N ASP A 373 -17.15 -39.76 2.16
CA ASP A 373 -18.33 -38.90 2.05
C ASP A 373 -19.11 -39.10 0.73
N TYR A 374 -20.20 -39.86 0.80
CA TYR A 374 -21.04 -40.18 -0.36
C TYR A 374 -22.18 -39.17 -0.60
N ARG A 375 -22.22 -38.02 0.11
CA ARG A 375 -23.33 -37.04 0.03
C ARG A 375 -23.59 -36.50 -1.37
N GLN A 376 -22.53 -36.28 -2.16
CA GLN A 376 -22.65 -35.71 -3.50
C GLN A 376 -23.10 -36.75 -4.53
N SER A 377 -22.48 -37.94 -4.51
CA SER A 377 -22.93 -39.10 -5.29
C SER A 377 -24.38 -39.43 -4.99
N ALA A 378 -24.76 -39.25 -3.73
CA ALA A 378 -26.11 -39.43 -3.29
C ALA A 378 -27.11 -38.45 -3.91
N ALA A 379 -26.83 -37.15 -3.80
CA ALA A 379 -27.65 -36.13 -4.43
C ALA A 379 -27.76 -36.30 -5.95
N HIS A 380 -26.68 -36.75 -6.60
CA HIS A 380 -26.67 -37.03 -8.04
C HIS A 380 -27.66 -38.16 -8.40
N LEU A 381 -27.57 -39.31 -7.73
CA LEU A 381 -28.47 -40.45 -7.99
C LEU A 381 -29.94 -40.10 -7.75
N ALA A 382 -30.23 -39.32 -6.70
CA ALA A 382 -31.59 -38.86 -6.44
C ALA A 382 -32.13 -37.95 -7.55
N ARG A 383 -31.31 -37.04 -8.09
CA ARG A 383 -31.70 -36.16 -9.21
C ARG A 383 -31.92 -36.94 -10.50
N GLU A 384 -31.07 -37.91 -10.80
CA GLU A 384 -31.28 -38.79 -11.96
C GLU A 384 -32.58 -39.57 -11.84
N PHE A 385 -32.85 -40.15 -10.68
CA PHE A 385 -34.12 -40.83 -10.41
C PHE A 385 -35.34 -39.89 -10.59
N CYS A 386 -35.28 -38.68 -10.02
CA CYS A 386 -36.36 -37.70 -10.19
C CYS A 386 -36.56 -37.29 -11.66
N PHE A 387 -35.47 -37.14 -12.42
CA PHE A 387 -35.51 -36.85 -13.84
C PHE A 387 -36.16 -38.00 -14.64
N GLU A 388 -35.78 -39.26 -14.36
CA GLU A 388 -36.38 -40.43 -15.02
C GLU A 388 -37.90 -40.54 -14.76
N VAL A 389 -38.33 -40.25 -13.53
CA VAL A 389 -39.74 -40.37 -13.14
C VAL A 389 -40.60 -39.22 -13.66
N THR A 390 -40.04 -38.01 -13.72
CA THR A 390 -40.81 -36.79 -14.07
C THR A 390 -40.56 -36.28 -15.48
N GLY A 391 -39.48 -36.69 -16.13
CA GLY A 391 -38.99 -36.13 -17.40
C GLY A 391 -38.43 -34.70 -17.29
N SER A 392 -38.41 -34.11 -16.09
CA SER A 392 -38.00 -32.72 -15.86
C SER A 392 -36.76 -32.63 -14.99
N ARG A 393 -35.92 -31.61 -15.25
CA ARG A 393 -34.76 -31.26 -14.41
C ARG A 393 -35.08 -30.20 -13.35
N GLN A 394 -36.31 -29.69 -13.32
CA GLN A 394 -36.69 -28.64 -12.39
C GLN A 394 -37.17 -29.24 -11.06
N SER A 395 -36.65 -28.72 -9.94
CA SER A 395 -37.00 -29.19 -8.60
C SER A 395 -38.48 -28.97 -8.24
N ALA A 396 -39.12 -27.94 -8.81
CA ALA A 396 -40.53 -27.67 -8.64
C ALA A 396 -41.40 -28.81 -9.18
N ASP A 397 -41.02 -29.38 -10.33
CA ASP A 397 -41.76 -30.48 -10.96
C ASP A 397 -41.65 -31.78 -10.15
N TRP A 398 -40.49 -32.02 -9.51
CA TRP A 398 -40.30 -33.16 -8.61
C TRP A 398 -41.18 -33.08 -7.38
N GLN A 399 -41.31 -31.89 -6.80
CA GLN A 399 -42.21 -31.65 -5.66
C GLN A 399 -43.68 -31.77 -6.09
N GLN A 400 -44.04 -31.18 -7.23
CA GLN A 400 -45.39 -31.30 -7.79
C GLN A 400 -45.77 -32.74 -8.13
N TYR A 401 -44.82 -33.57 -8.57
CA TYR A 401 -45.05 -34.99 -8.84
C TYR A 401 -45.63 -35.73 -7.62
N THR A 402 -45.10 -35.43 -6.43
CA THR A 402 -45.62 -36.02 -5.18
C THR A 402 -47.01 -35.52 -4.78
N ALA A 403 -47.32 -34.29 -5.15
CA ALA A 403 -48.60 -33.66 -4.81
C ALA A 403 -49.72 -34.02 -5.82
N ARG A 404 -49.38 -34.21 -7.10
CA ARG A 404 -50.36 -34.35 -8.19
C ARG A 404 -50.72 -35.79 -8.54
N ARG A 405 -49.92 -36.80 -8.16
CA ARG A 405 -50.20 -38.22 -8.46
C ARG A 405 -50.42 -39.05 -7.18
N PRO A 406 -51.53 -38.82 -6.44
CA PRO A 406 -51.88 -39.64 -5.28
C PRO A 406 -52.11 -41.12 -5.65
N ASP A 407 -52.53 -41.41 -6.88
CA ASP A 407 -52.85 -42.77 -7.33
C ASP A 407 -51.61 -43.65 -7.56
N THR A 408 -50.47 -43.06 -7.92
CA THR A 408 -49.19 -43.78 -7.99
C THR A 408 -48.63 -44.00 -6.58
N PHE A 409 -48.88 -43.06 -5.67
CA PHE A 409 -48.50 -43.15 -4.27
C PHE A 409 -49.28 -44.22 -3.51
N SER A 410 -50.57 -44.42 -3.80
CA SER A 410 -51.40 -45.42 -3.12
C SER A 410 -50.99 -46.87 -3.41
N ARG A 411 -50.26 -47.13 -4.50
CA ARG A 411 -49.68 -48.44 -4.84
C ARG A 411 -48.37 -48.74 -4.10
N LEU A 412 -47.72 -47.71 -3.57
CA LEU A 412 -46.48 -47.85 -2.81
C LEU A 412 -46.79 -48.17 -1.35
N SER A 413 -46.02 -49.08 -0.76
CA SER A 413 -46.03 -49.31 0.68
C SER A 413 -45.64 -48.03 1.43
N ALA A 414 -46.06 -47.91 2.69
CA ALA A 414 -45.72 -46.74 3.53
C ALA A 414 -44.19 -46.49 3.61
N VAL A 415 -43.41 -47.57 3.58
CA VAL A 415 -41.93 -47.52 3.57
C VAL A 415 -41.40 -46.93 2.26
N GLU A 416 -41.92 -47.37 1.12
CA GLU A 416 -41.53 -46.85 -0.19
C GLU A 416 -41.93 -45.38 -0.37
N GLN A 417 -43.11 -44.98 0.12
CA GLN A 417 -43.53 -43.58 0.12
C GLN A 417 -42.56 -42.69 0.92
N GLN A 418 -42.09 -43.17 2.07
CA GLN A 418 -41.13 -42.44 2.89
C GLN A 418 -39.76 -42.33 2.18
N ILE A 419 -39.30 -43.41 1.54
CA ILE A 419 -38.05 -43.40 0.77
C ILE A 419 -38.14 -42.46 -0.43
N LEU A 420 -39.27 -42.44 -1.14
CA LEU A 420 -39.52 -41.54 -2.26
C LEU A 420 -39.49 -40.07 -1.81
N ARG A 421 -40.16 -39.74 -0.71
CA ARG A 421 -40.13 -38.39 -0.12
C ARG A 421 -38.72 -37.98 0.29
N LYS A 422 -37.97 -38.86 0.95
CA LYS A 422 -36.58 -38.63 1.33
C LYS A 422 -35.70 -38.40 0.10
N THR A 423 -35.91 -39.18 -0.96
CA THR A 423 -35.14 -39.05 -2.20
C THR A 423 -35.38 -37.71 -2.88
N ILE A 424 -36.63 -37.25 -2.95
CA ILE A 424 -36.98 -35.96 -3.55
C ILE A 424 -36.41 -34.81 -2.71
N ASP A 425 -36.46 -34.91 -1.38
CA ASP A 425 -35.83 -33.91 -0.51
C ASP A 425 -34.31 -33.84 -0.73
N VAL A 426 -33.63 -34.99 -0.83
CA VAL A 426 -32.19 -35.07 -1.13
C VAL A 426 -31.87 -34.53 -2.53
N ALA A 427 -32.71 -34.77 -3.54
CA ALA A 427 -32.53 -34.23 -4.88
C ALA A 427 -32.61 -32.69 -4.91
N CYS A 428 -33.60 -32.13 -4.20
CA CYS A 428 -33.86 -30.69 -4.14
C CYS A 428 -32.82 -29.94 -3.29
N ARG A 429 -32.50 -30.44 -2.10
CA ARG A 429 -31.71 -29.71 -1.09
C ARG A 429 -30.27 -30.21 -0.95
N GLY A 430 -29.94 -31.34 -1.57
CA GLY A 430 -28.69 -32.06 -1.32
C GLY A 430 -28.76 -32.91 -0.05
N CYS A 431 -27.86 -33.88 0.08
CA CYS A 431 -27.77 -34.69 1.30
C CYS A 431 -26.97 -33.93 2.36
N GLN A 432 -27.62 -33.52 3.46
CA GLN A 432 -26.94 -32.77 4.53
C GLN A 432 -26.20 -33.70 5.51
N THR A 433 -26.76 -34.88 5.78
CA THR A 433 -26.20 -35.88 6.68
C THR A 433 -25.07 -36.64 6.00
N ARG A 434 -23.92 -36.81 6.67
CA ARG A 434 -22.86 -37.69 6.19
C ARG A 434 -23.43 -39.10 5.99
N LEU A 435 -23.23 -39.66 4.80
CA LEU A 435 -23.67 -41.00 4.44
C LEU A 435 -22.46 -41.93 4.47
N SER A 436 -22.54 -42.96 5.29
CA SER A 436 -21.59 -44.07 5.22
C SER A 436 -21.75 -44.86 3.92
N ARG A 437 -20.74 -45.65 3.55
CA ARG A 437 -20.78 -46.50 2.35
C ARG A 437 -21.95 -47.48 2.37
N GLU A 438 -22.24 -48.09 3.52
CA GLU A 438 -23.33 -49.05 3.67
C GLU A 438 -24.71 -48.41 3.48
N GLU A 439 -24.91 -47.23 4.06
CA GLU A 439 -26.15 -46.47 3.90
C GLU A 439 -26.36 -46.03 2.44
N PHE A 440 -25.27 -45.62 1.77
CA PHE A 440 -25.32 -45.25 0.36
C PHE A 440 -25.72 -46.45 -0.52
N LEU A 441 -25.15 -47.63 -0.29
CA LEU A 441 -25.50 -48.85 -1.02
C LEU A 441 -26.95 -49.26 -0.78
N ARG A 442 -27.40 -49.26 0.48
CA ARG A 442 -28.80 -49.58 0.84
C ARG A 442 -29.80 -48.60 0.22
N TRP A 443 -29.42 -47.33 0.16
CA TRP A 443 -30.26 -46.33 -0.49
C TRP A 443 -30.30 -46.52 -2.01
N GLY A 444 -29.18 -46.89 -2.65
CA GLY A 444 -29.15 -47.27 -4.06
C GLY A 444 -30.00 -48.51 -4.40
N GLU A 445 -30.10 -49.49 -3.50
CA GLU A 445 -31.03 -50.63 -3.64
C GLU A 445 -32.48 -50.18 -3.55
N SER A 446 -32.78 -49.29 -2.61
CA SER A 446 -34.11 -48.73 -2.43
C SER A 446 -34.58 -47.93 -3.66
N LEU A 447 -33.69 -47.17 -4.29
CA LEU A 447 -33.97 -46.48 -5.55
C LEU A 447 -34.23 -47.43 -6.71
N ARG A 448 -33.48 -48.54 -6.80
CA ARG A 448 -33.72 -49.58 -7.81
C ARG A 448 -35.08 -50.25 -7.65
N ALA A 449 -35.53 -50.47 -6.41
CA ALA A 449 -36.88 -50.96 -6.14
C ALA A 449 -37.95 -49.96 -6.59
N LEU A 450 -37.80 -48.67 -6.21
CA LEU A 450 -38.71 -47.61 -6.62
C LEU A 450 -38.80 -47.42 -8.13
N ARG A 451 -37.69 -47.52 -8.87
CA ARG A 451 -37.67 -47.45 -10.34
C ARG A 451 -38.59 -48.47 -10.99
N ARG A 452 -38.64 -49.70 -10.47
CA ARG A 452 -39.50 -50.77 -11.02
C ARG A 452 -40.99 -50.48 -10.86
N VAL A 453 -41.36 -49.69 -9.86
CA VAL A 453 -42.77 -49.36 -9.58
C VAL A 453 -43.19 -48.04 -10.22
N CYS A 454 -42.27 -47.08 -10.33
CA CYS A 454 -42.57 -45.73 -10.82
C CYS A 454 -42.30 -45.51 -12.31
N CYS A 455 -41.43 -46.29 -12.94
CA CYS A 455 -41.04 -46.11 -14.35
C CYS A 455 -41.71 -47.11 -15.31
N THR A 456 -42.63 -47.94 -14.80
CA THR A 456 -43.56 -48.77 -15.59
C THR A 456 -44.87 -48.02 -15.78
#